data_AF-A0A511DK90-F1
#
_entry.id   AF-A0A511DK90-F1
#
_cell.length_a   1.000
_cell.length_b   1.000
_cell.length_c   1.000
_cell.angle_alpha   90.00
_cell.angle_beta   90.00
_cell.angle_gamma   90.00
#
_symmetry.space_group_name_H-M   'P 1'
#
loop_
_entity.id
_entity.type
_entity.pdbx_description
1 polymer ?
#
loop_
_entity_poly.entity_id
_entity_poly.type
_entity_poly.pdbx_seq_one_letter_code
_entity_poly.pdbx_strand_id
1 'polypeptide(L)'
;MPDLPPGTAPPTDQRTSDEGERGQPALGLLGLLLVVPIAIALAIGAGGDGSTLVIGPLVTHSLPLIAMIAFWWHNWPGTRLPSALSGWANTALIIVGAVVLTGLGQIVAGGLDLPGMFVADPGPGHLPTFPATLPVAGAAFVVMLQITLVGERRPLQRMHPLPAGLLAVAASWIIAVVGTLALVRIDPVAGSDMVARRGPVSGQDAGAALVVIGAWQVLFYVVWRGWPFSTIRRTVTRLGAAHATVLGAGILTFLLARVTLGLDASWIGALAGCVVAAGLLLGMLFENTISGRGARPLLMVATLALAALLAAGLAGLAAIMEFARADTDEWIEHAALNALSTSVILHVAIGRRWPFAPTNERTMTTTVPTIPVIAELIAAVNRGDRAAFLATLTPDATLTDDGSPRTLTDWIDREIFSANGRVTVRREEEGGLRLLARYRNDVWGDMSTFWRFQLTGDKISRIETGQA
;
A
#
# COMPACT_ATOMS: atom_id res chain seq x y z
N MET A 1 -2.64 -13.77 61.76
CA MET A 1 -3.55 -12.60 61.56
C MET A 1 -2.85 -11.59 60.67
N PRO A 2 -3.55 -10.88 59.76
CA PRO A 2 -4.96 -11.04 59.42
C PRO A 2 -5.27 -11.20 57.93
N ASP A 3 -6.50 -11.67 57.73
CA ASP A 3 -7.32 -11.73 56.54
C ASP A 3 -7.25 -10.48 55.63
N LEU A 4 -7.08 -10.71 54.33
CA LEU A 4 -7.41 -9.74 53.30
C LEU A 4 -8.90 -9.89 52.94
N PRO A 5 -9.69 -8.80 52.95
CA PRO A 5 -11.13 -8.86 52.72
C PRO A 5 -11.45 -9.26 51.26
N PRO A 6 -12.53 -10.03 51.02
CA PRO A 6 -12.98 -10.34 49.67
C PRO A 6 -13.74 -9.12 49.13
N GLY A 7 -13.12 -8.35 48.23
CA GLY A 7 -13.84 -7.24 47.61
C GLY A 7 -12.98 -6.16 46.97
N THR A 8 -12.09 -6.51 46.05
CA THR A 8 -11.70 -5.61 44.95
C THR A 8 -11.28 -6.48 43.77
N ALA A 9 -12.14 -6.56 42.74
CA ALA A 9 -11.67 -6.98 41.44
C ALA A 9 -10.53 -6.03 41.03
N PRO A 10 -9.37 -6.52 40.55
CA PRO A 10 -8.35 -5.64 40.01
C PRO A 10 -8.99 -4.83 38.87
N PRO A 11 -8.68 -3.53 38.74
CA PRO A 11 -9.23 -2.72 37.67
C PRO A 11 -8.89 -3.40 36.36
N THR A 12 -9.92 -3.80 35.62
CA THR A 12 -9.82 -4.34 34.27
C THR A 12 -8.99 -3.35 33.46
N ASP A 13 -7.84 -3.81 32.96
CA ASP A 13 -6.81 -3.04 32.26
C ASP A 13 -7.30 -2.60 30.85
N GLN A 14 -8.49 -1.99 30.78
CA GLN A 14 -9.06 -1.36 29.58
C GLN A 14 -8.37 -0.03 29.23
N ARG A 15 -7.53 0.50 30.13
CA ARG A 15 -6.91 1.82 29.96
C ARG A 15 -5.74 1.79 28.97
N THR A 16 -5.12 0.62 28.74
CA THR A 16 -3.91 0.47 27.93
C THR A 16 -4.17 0.07 26.47
N SER A 17 -5.25 -0.65 26.17
CA SER A 17 -5.71 -0.88 24.79
C SER A 17 -6.21 0.41 24.13
N ASP A 18 -6.88 1.25 24.92
CA ASP A 18 -7.38 2.56 24.50
C ASP A 18 -6.24 3.53 24.13
N GLU A 19 -5.08 3.46 24.78
CA GLU A 19 -3.93 4.34 24.50
C GLU A 19 -3.24 4.03 23.15
N GLY A 20 -3.20 2.76 22.74
CA GLY A 20 -2.64 2.33 21.46
C GLY A 20 -3.49 2.75 20.26
N GLU A 21 -4.81 2.70 20.39
CA GLU A 21 -5.76 3.16 19.36
C GLU A 21 -5.90 4.69 19.34
N ARG A 22 -5.86 5.37 20.50
CA ARG A 22 -5.90 6.84 20.61
C ARG A 22 -4.68 7.54 20.02
N GLY A 23 -3.53 6.85 19.91
CA GLY A 23 -2.30 7.43 19.36
C GLY A 23 -2.27 7.54 17.83
N GLN A 24 -3.07 6.76 17.09
CA GLN A 24 -2.98 6.72 15.62
C GLN A 24 -3.38 8.02 14.90
N PRO A 25 -4.47 8.72 15.28
CA PRO A 25 -4.81 10.02 14.67
C PRO A 25 -3.73 11.08 14.92
N ALA A 26 -3.13 11.10 16.11
CA ALA A 26 -2.04 12.01 16.46
C ALA A 26 -0.76 11.71 15.65
N LEU A 27 -0.44 10.42 15.45
CA LEU A 27 0.66 10.01 14.58
C LEU A 27 0.41 10.36 13.11
N GLY A 28 -0.83 10.26 12.63
CA GLY A 28 -1.21 10.72 11.29
C GLY A 28 -1.00 12.22 11.12
N LEU A 29 -1.42 13.02 12.11
CA LEU A 29 -1.20 14.48 12.14
C LEU A 29 0.29 14.83 12.14
N LEU A 30 1.11 14.14 12.94
CA LEU A 30 2.56 14.31 12.91
C LEU A 30 3.15 13.90 11.56
N GLY A 31 2.65 12.82 10.96
CA GLY A 31 3.07 12.36 9.64
C GLY A 31 2.85 13.41 8.54
N LEU A 32 1.83 14.28 8.65
CA LEU A 32 1.63 15.39 7.73
C LEU A 32 2.81 16.37 7.71
N LEU A 33 3.56 16.52 8.81
CA LEU A 33 4.77 17.35 8.85
C LEU A 33 5.88 16.84 7.91
N LEU A 34 5.83 15.56 7.51
CA LEU A 34 6.73 15.00 6.50
C LEU A 34 6.04 14.88 5.13
N VAL A 35 4.80 14.40 5.09
CA VAL A 35 4.06 14.15 3.84
C VAL A 35 3.84 15.45 3.07
N VAL A 36 3.41 16.52 3.74
CA VAL A 36 3.06 17.78 3.06
C VAL A 36 4.28 18.46 2.43
N PRO A 37 5.43 18.63 3.12
CA PRO A 37 6.60 19.22 2.48
C PRO A 37 7.13 18.44 1.27
N ILE A 38 7.14 17.10 1.34
CA ILE A 38 7.55 16.27 0.19
C ILE A 38 6.55 16.41 -0.95
N ALA A 39 5.25 16.41 -0.66
CA ALA A 39 4.21 16.59 -1.68
C ALA A 39 4.31 17.96 -2.35
N ILE A 40 4.54 19.04 -1.58
CA ILE A 40 4.77 20.39 -2.13
C ILE A 40 6.02 20.41 -3.00
N ALA A 41 7.13 19.85 -2.54
CA ALA A 41 8.37 19.81 -3.31
C ALA A 41 8.20 19.05 -4.64
N LEU A 42 7.43 17.96 -4.65
CA LEU A 42 7.13 17.21 -5.87
C LEU A 42 6.15 17.95 -6.78
N ALA A 43 5.12 18.58 -6.23
CA ALA A 43 4.02 19.20 -7.01
C ALA A 43 4.39 20.55 -7.64
N ILE A 44 5.28 21.32 -7.02
CA ILE A 44 5.62 22.68 -7.49
C ILE A 44 7.13 23.00 -7.45
N GLY A 45 7.98 22.10 -6.96
CA GLY A 45 9.41 22.38 -6.76
C GLY A 45 10.19 22.69 -8.04
N ALA A 46 9.69 22.26 -9.20
CA ALA A 46 10.23 22.61 -10.52
C ALA A 46 9.33 23.60 -11.29
N GLY A 47 8.47 24.35 -10.60
CA GLY A 47 7.40 25.15 -11.21
C GLY A 47 6.22 24.28 -11.68
N GLY A 48 5.16 24.91 -12.21
CA GLY A 48 3.96 24.19 -12.69
C GLY A 48 4.28 23.18 -13.80
N ASP A 49 4.87 23.66 -14.89
CA ASP A 49 5.21 22.81 -16.03
C ASP A 49 6.30 21.77 -15.71
N GLY A 50 7.38 22.17 -15.03
CA GLY A 50 8.47 21.25 -14.69
C GLY A 50 8.02 20.13 -13.75
N SER A 51 7.13 20.44 -12.80
CA SER A 51 6.61 19.41 -11.89
C SER A 51 5.67 18.45 -12.61
N THR A 52 4.73 18.97 -13.41
CA THR A 52 3.79 18.12 -14.16
C THR A 52 4.48 17.29 -15.25
N LEU A 53 5.33 17.91 -16.07
CA LEU A 53 5.85 17.32 -17.31
C LEU A 53 7.14 16.51 -17.12
N VAL A 54 7.90 16.77 -16.04
CA VAL A 54 9.17 16.09 -15.73
C VAL A 54 9.08 15.27 -14.44
N ILE A 55 8.78 15.91 -13.31
CA ILE A 55 8.72 15.21 -12.01
C ILE A 55 7.58 14.17 -12.02
N GLY A 56 6.43 14.50 -12.60
CA GLY A 56 5.29 13.60 -12.74
C GLY A 56 5.66 12.25 -13.37
N PRO A 57 6.14 12.23 -14.62
CA PRO A 57 6.58 10.99 -15.27
C PRO A 57 7.65 10.24 -14.47
N LEU A 58 8.66 10.92 -13.91
CA LEU A 58 9.69 10.26 -13.09
C LEU A 58 9.07 9.55 -11.88
N VAL A 59 8.15 10.23 -11.18
CA VAL A 59 7.44 9.64 -10.05
C VAL A 59 6.58 8.46 -10.49
N THR A 60 5.79 8.59 -11.57
CA THR A 60 4.94 7.51 -12.08
C THR A 60 5.77 6.26 -12.43
N HIS A 61 6.94 6.43 -13.06
CA HIS A 61 7.86 5.31 -13.36
C HIS A 61 8.47 4.68 -12.11
N SER A 62 8.57 5.42 -11.01
CA SER A 62 9.09 4.91 -9.74
C SER A 62 8.07 4.05 -8.96
N LEU A 63 6.77 4.21 -9.22
CA LEU A 63 5.70 3.57 -8.43
C LEU A 63 5.77 2.03 -8.38
N PRO A 64 6.09 1.30 -9.47
CA PRO A 64 6.29 -0.15 -9.38
C PRO A 64 7.44 -0.54 -8.43
N LEU A 65 8.52 0.25 -8.38
CA LEU A 65 9.65 0.01 -7.48
C LEU A 65 9.27 0.33 -6.03
N ILE A 66 8.51 1.39 -5.81
CA ILE A 66 7.94 1.71 -4.50
C ILE A 66 7.09 0.55 -3.99
N ALA A 67 6.20 0.00 -4.83
CA ALA A 67 5.40 -1.18 -4.50
C ALA A 67 6.27 -2.42 -4.23
N MET A 68 7.35 -2.63 -5.00
CA MET A 68 8.30 -3.70 -4.76
C MET A 68 8.98 -3.57 -3.39
N ILE A 69 9.52 -2.40 -3.07
CA ILE A 69 10.21 -2.14 -1.80
C ILE A 69 9.23 -2.32 -0.62
N ALA A 70 8.03 -1.77 -0.75
CA ALA A 70 7.01 -1.82 0.28
C ALA A 70 6.48 -3.24 0.53
N PHE A 71 6.04 -3.94 -0.52
CA PHE A 71 5.26 -5.17 -0.38
C PHE A 71 6.06 -6.45 -0.60
N TRP A 72 7.13 -6.42 -1.39
CA TRP A 72 7.88 -7.63 -1.74
C TRP A 72 9.17 -7.76 -0.96
N TRP A 73 9.86 -6.64 -0.74
CA TRP A 73 11.17 -6.61 -0.08
C TRP A 73 11.11 -6.21 1.39
N HIS A 74 9.90 -5.93 1.89
CA HIS A 74 9.65 -5.56 3.29
C HIS A 74 10.56 -4.43 3.78
N ASN A 75 10.80 -3.42 2.93
CA ASN A 75 11.67 -2.26 3.17
C ASN A 75 13.19 -2.52 3.05
N TRP A 76 13.62 -3.58 2.38
CA TRP A 76 15.03 -3.77 1.99
C TRP A 76 15.41 -2.85 0.81
N PRO A 77 16.64 -2.30 0.73
CA PRO A 77 17.81 -2.51 1.62
C PRO A 77 17.75 -1.79 2.98
N GLY A 78 16.81 -0.86 3.18
CA GLY A 78 16.71 -0.06 4.41
C GLY A 78 16.71 -0.87 5.71
N THR A 79 16.17 -2.09 5.73
CA THR A 79 16.19 -2.98 6.91
C THR A 79 17.58 -3.47 7.34
N ARG A 80 18.59 -3.39 6.47
CA ARG A 80 19.99 -3.75 6.81
C ARG A 80 20.81 -2.57 7.33
N LEU A 81 20.23 -1.37 7.34
CA LEU A 81 20.92 -0.13 7.68
C LEU A 81 20.40 0.44 9.00
N PRO A 82 21.20 1.28 9.69
CA PRO A 82 20.71 2.07 10.81
C PRO A 82 19.49 2.89 10.38
N SER A 83 18.54 3.10 11.29
CA SER A 83 17.26 3.77 10.98
C SER A 83 17.43 5.13 10.30
N ALA A 84 18.50 5.87 10.64
CA ALA A 84 18.82 7.17 10.05
C ALA A 84 19.20 7.09 8.55
N LEU A 85 19.75 5.95 8.09
CA LEU A 85 20.17 5.72 6.70
C LEU A 85 19.15 4.88 5.92
N SER A 86 18.26 4.17 6.62
CA SER A 86 17.28 3.27 6.00
C SER A 86 16.36 3.97 4.99
N GLY A 87 15.85 5.17 5.35
CA GLY A 87 15.03 5.98 4.47
C GLY A 87 15.80 6.46 3.25
N TRP A 88 17.01 6.99 3.44
CA TRP A 88 17.84 7.51 2.36
C TRP A 88 18.26 6.45 1.34
N ALA A 89 18.59 5.23 1.77
CA ALA A 89 18.96 4.16 0.86
C ALA A 89 17.81 3.74 -0.05
N ASN A 90 16.60 3.64 0.50
CA ASN A 90 15.40 3.32 -0.28
C ASN A 90 15.04 4.48 -1.23
N THR A 91 15.13 5.72 -0.76
CA THR A 91 14.93 6.91 -1.60
C THR A 91 15.93 6.95 -2.76
N ALA A 92 17.22 6.70 -2.51
CA ALA A 92 18.24 6.67 -3.57
C ALA A 92 17.96 5.57 -4.61
N LEU A 93 17.58 4.37 -4.14
CA LEU A 93 17.19 3.27 -5.03
C LEU A 93 15.97 3.64 -5.89
N ILE A 94 14.97 4.30 -5.30
CA ILE A 94 13.77 4.75 -6.00
C ILE A 94 14.12 5.80 -7.05
N ILE A 95 14.97 6.78 -6.73
CA ILE A 95 15.40 7.83 -7.67
C ILE A 95 16.17 7.24 -8.84
N VAL A 96 17.18 6.39 -8.57
CA VAL A 96 17.97 5.74 -9.63
C VAL A 96 17.08 4.86 -10.50
N GLY A 97 16.20 4.08 -9.87
CA GLY A 97 15.27 3.22 -10.57
C GLY A 97 14.24 4.00 -11.40
N ALA A 98 13.76 5.15 -10.91
CA ALA A 98 12.87 6.05 -11.66
C ALA A 98 13.51 6.48 -12.97
N VAL A 99 14.75 7.00 -12.91
CA VAL A 99 15.50 7.44 -14.11
C VAL A 99 15.69 6.29 -15.10
N VAL A 100 16.09 5.11 -14.64
CA VAL A 100 16.28 3.93 -15.51
C VAL A 100 14.96 3.50 -16.16
N LEU A 101 13.89 3.41 -15.38
CA LEU A 101 12.58 2.99 -15.88
C LEU A 101 11.97 4.03 -16.84
N THR A 102 12.18 5.33 -16.60
CA THR A 102 11.78 6.39 -17.53
C THR A 102 12.55 6.29 -18.85
N GLY A 103 13.85 6.01 -18.81
CA GLY A 103 14.64 5.72 -20.02
C GLY A 103 14.12 4.51 -20.81
N LEU A 104 13.70 3.44 -20.12
CA LEU A 104 13.04 2.30 -20.76
C LEU A 104 11.68 2.69 -21.37
N GLY A 105 10.91 3.55 -20.70
CA GLY A 105 9.67 4.12 -21.23
C GLY A 105 9.90 4.94 -22.51
N GLN A 106 10.97 5.73 -22.56
CA GLN A 106 11.40 6.47 -23.75
C GLN A 106 11.79 5.53 -24.90
N ILE A 107 12.56 4.47 -24.62
CA ILE A 107 12.91 3.44 -25.63
C ILE A 107 11.65 2.82 -26.23
N VAL A 108 10.64 2.56 -25.40
CA VAL A 108 9.34 2.10 -25.89
C VAL A 108 8.76 3.18 -26.81
N ALA A 109 8.64 4.43 -26.35
CA ALA A 109 8.02 5.55 -27.07
C ALA A 109 8.70 5.95 -28.40
N GLY A 110 10.00 5.74 -28.56
CA GLY A 110 10.69 5.94 -29.84
C GLY A 110 12.20 5.80 -29.81
N GLY A 111 12.85 6.07 -28.67
CA GLY A 111 14.30 6.04 -28.52
C GLY A 111 14.73 6.59 -27.16
N LEU A 112 16.00 6.42 -26.77
CA LEU A 112 16.49 6.98 -25.52
C LEU A 112 16.97 8.44 -25.73
N ASP A 113 16.38 9.39 -25.00
CA ASP A 113 16.72 10.83 -25.07
C ASP A 113 16.85 11.42 -23.66
N LEU A 114 18.08 11.44 -23.14
CA LEU A 114 18.35 11.91 -21.78
C LEU A 114 17.96 13.39 -21.55
N PRO A 115 18.27 14.34 -22.45
CA PRO A 115 17.73 15.70 -22.37
C PRO A 115 16.21 15.75 -22.26
N GLY A 116 15.50 14.99 -23.11
CA GLY A 116 14.03 14.92 -23.12
C GLY A 116 13.40 14.35 -21.84
N MET A 117 14.21 13.72 -20.97
CA MET A 117 13.76 13.19 -19.69
C MET A 117 13.77 14.22 -18.55
N PHE A 118 14.56 15.29 -18.65
CA PHE A 118 14.78 16.24 -17.55
C PHE A 118 14.38 17.68 -17.88
N VAL A 119 13.94 17.93 -19.12
CA VAL A 119 13.54 19.26 -19.59
C VAL A 119 12.07 19.21 -19.96
N ALA A 120 11.27 20.11 -19.39
CA ALA A 120 9.83 20.20 -19.68
C ALA A 120 9.54 20.54 -21.15
N ASP A 121 10.49 21.20 -21.81
CA ASP A 121 10.51 21.47 -23.24
C ASP A 121 11.89 21.28 -23.82
N PRO A 122 12.21 20.07 -24.26
CA PRO A 122 13.51 19.83 -24.85
C PRO A 122 13.62 20.43 -26.26
N GLY A 123 12.52 20.88 -26.87
CA GLY A 123 12.48 21.44 -28.22
C GLY A 123 12.37 20.38 -29.33
N PRO A 124 12.50 20.79 -30.61
CA PRO A 124 12.39 19.88 -31.74
C PRO A 124 13.50 18.81 -31.76
N GLY A 125 13.17 17.61 -32.25
CA GLY A 125 14.10 16.47 -32.32
C GLY A 125 14.31 15.74 -30.99
N HIS A 126 13.55 16.09 -29.96
CA HIS A 126 13.61 15.46 -28.64
C HIS A 126 12.33 14.66 -28.34
N LEU A 127 12.46 13.70 -27.43
CA LEU A 127 11.38 12.82 -26.99
C LEU A 127 10.95 13.17 -25.56
N PRO A 128 9.87 13.97 -25.39
CA PRO A 128 9.41 14.35 -24.06
C PRO A 128 8.84 13.15 -23.31
N THR A 129 9.00 13.12 -21.99
CA THR A 129 8.41 12.07 -21.15
C THR A 129 6.89 12.16 -21.06
N PHE A 130 6.36 13.37 -21.00
CA PHE A 130 4.93 13.65 -21.02
C PHE A 130 4.48 14.08 -22.44
N PRO A 131 3.38 13.52 -22.98
CA PRO A 131 2.62 12.38 -22.47
C PRO A 131 3.22 11.02 -22.88
N ALA A 132 4.34 11.01 -23.62
CA ALA A 132 4.81 9.85 -24.40
C ALA A 132 4.98 8.54 -23.63
N THR A 133 5.45 8.64 -22.40
CA THR A 133 5.87 7.49 -21.60
C THR A 133 4.86 7.14 -20.51
N LEU A 134 3.87 8.00 -20.25
CA LEU A 134 2.90 7.81 -19.17
C LEU A 134 2.00 6.57 -19.36
N PRO A 135 1.50 6.23 -20.56
CA PRO A 135 0.64 5.06 -20.72
C PRO A 135 1.32 3.76 -20.28
N VAL A 136 2.61 3.58 -20.59
CA VAL A 136 3.34 2.38 -20.17
C VAL A 136 3.67 2.41 -18.68
N ALA A 137 4.03 3.57 -18.13
CA ALA A 137 4.33 3.72 -16.70
C ALA A 137 3.10 3.46 -15.82
N GLY A 138 1.97 4.08 -16.15
CA GLY A 138 0.70 3.88 -15.47
C GLY A 138 0.22 2.43 -15.55
N ALA A 139 0.32 1.81 -16.73
CA ALA A 139 -0.03 0.40 -16.91
C ALA A 139 0.88 -0.51 -16.10
N ALA A 140 2.19 -0.26 -16.06
CA ALA A 140 3.14 -1.05 -15.29
C ALA A 140 2.85 -0.98 -13.79
N PHE A 141 2.42 0.19 -13.29
CA PHE A 141 2.02 0.33 -11.90
C PHE A 141 0.69 -0.34 -11.58
N VAL A 142 -0.35 -0.16 -12.41
CA VAL A 142 -1.64 -0.82 -12.23
C VAL A 142 -1.47 -2.34 -12.24
N VAL A 143 -0.68 -2.88 -13.17
CA VAL A 143 -0.37 -4.32 -13.20
C VAL A 143 0.43 -4.75 -11.98
N MET A 144 1.39 -3.93 -11.51
CA MET A 144 2.14 -4.22 -10.30
C MET A 144 1.22 -4.33 -9.07
N LEU A 145 0.27 -3.40 -8.90
CA LEU A 145 -0.75 -3.47 -7.86
C LEU A 145 -1.71 -4.65 -8.06
N GLN A 146 -2.02 -4.99 -9.31
CA GLN A 146 -2.87 -6.13 -9.64
C GLN A 146 -2.21 -7.45 -9.22
N ILE A 147 -0.91 -7.62 -9.43
CA ILE A 147 -0.16 -8.80 -8.97
C ILE A 147 -0.02 -8.77 -7.45
N THR A 148 0.29 -7.60 -6.88
CA THR A 148 0.67 -7.46 -5.47
C THR A 148 -0.52 -7.54 -4.52
N LEU A 149 -1.53 -6.69 -4.74
CA LEU A 149 -2.68 -6.54 -3.86
C LEU A 149 -3.79 -7.50 -4.26
N VAL A 150 -4.21 -7.43 -5.53
CA VAL A 150 -5.38 -8.19 -6.00
C VAL A 150 -5.07 -9.68 -6.12
N GLY A 151 -3.91 -10.00 -6.69
CA GLY A 151 -3.40 -11.37 -6.86
C GLY A 151 -2.73 -11.95 -5.62
N GLU A 152 -2.66 -11.21 -4.50
CA GLU A 152 -2.00 -11.65 -3.26
C GLU A 152 -0.56 -12.15 -3.50
N ARG A 153 0.19 -11.50 -4.41
CA ARG A 153 1.56 -11.84 -4.83
C ARG A 153 1.68 -13.19 -5.54
N ARG A 154 0.58 -13.84 -5.94
CA ARG A 154 0.63 -15.10 -6.71
C ARG A 154 0.97 -14.85 -8.18
N PRO A 155 1.71 -15.76 -8.82
CA PRO A 155 2.24 -17.03 -8.30
C PRO A 155 3.59 -16.91 -7.56
N LEU A 156 4.18 -15.71 -7.50
CA LEU A 156 5.56 -15.49 -7.04
C LEU A 156 5.73 -15.59 -5.52
N GLN A 157 4.65 -15.65 -4.73
CA GLN A 157 4.67 -15.70 -3.26
C GLN A 157 5.56 -16.81 -2.65
N ARG A 158 5.85 -17.90 -3.38
CA ARG A 158 6.67 -19.02 -2.89
C ARG A 158 8.17 -18.79 -3.08
N MET A 159 8.55 -17.76 -3.81
CA MET A 159 9.95 -17.43 -4.08
C MET A 159 10.53 -16.58 -2.96
N HIS A 160 11.87 -16.52 -2.89
CA HIS A 160 12.53 -15.61 -1.96
C HIS A 160 12.15 -14.14 -2.25
N PRO A 161 11.95 -13.29 -1.22
CA PRO A 161 11.47 -11.91 -1.37
C PRO A 161 12.16 -11.09 -2.46
N LEU A 162 13.51 -11.14 -2.50
CA LEU A 162 14.31 -10.34 -3.43
C LEU A 162 14.02 -10.65 -4.91
N PRO A 163 14.25 -11.88 -5.41
CA PRO A 163 13.95 -12.21 -6.80
C PRO A 163 12.45 -12.15 -7.12
N ALA A 164 11.58 -12.44 -6.15
CA ALA A 164 10.14 -12.34 -6.34
C ALA A 164 9.71 -10.90 -6.69
N GLY A 165 10.23 -9.91 -5.97
CA GLY A 165 9.97 -8.50 -6.24
C GLY A 165 10.47 -8.04 -7.62
N LEU A 166 11.69 -8.43 -8.00
CA LEU A 166 12.25 -8.09 -9.32
C LEU A 166 11.44 -8.71 -10.45
N LEU A 167 11.02 -9.98 -10.30
CA LEU A 167 10.17 -10.66 -11.27
C LEU A 167 8.79 -10.02 -11.36
N ALA A 168 8.23 -9.54 -10.25
CA ALA A 168 6.95 -8.83 -10.26
C ALA A 168 7.04 -7.52 -11.05
N VAL A 169 8.10 -6.73 -10.86
CA VAL A 169 8.36 -5.51 -11.64
C VAL A 169 8.59 -5.83 -13.11
N ALA A 170 9.41 -6.84 -13.41
CA ALA A 170 9.67 -7.25 -14.79
C ALA A 170 8.39 -7.73 -15.50
N ALA A 171 7.59 -8.57 -14.84
CA ALA A 171 6.32 -9.04 -15.38
C ALA A 171 5.33 -7.90 -15.58
N SER A 172 5.23 -6.95 -14.64
CA SER A 172 4.33 -5.82 -14.77
C SER A 172 4.71 -4.91 -15.94
N TRP A 173 6.00 -4.69 -16.15
CA TRP A 173 6.53 -3.95 -17.29
C TRP A 173 6.30 -4.65 -18.61
N ILE A 174 6.54 -5.96 -18.71
CA ILE A 174 6.31 -6.72 -19.94
C ILE A 174 4.82 -6.64 -20.33
N ILE A 175 3.92 -6.88 -19.37
CA ILE A 175 2.47 -6.82 -19.61
C ILE A 175 2.06 -5.39 -20.01
N ALA A 176 2.60 -4.37 -19.35
CA ALA A 176 2.33 -2.97 -19.68
C ALA A 176 2.79 -2.60 -21.09
N VAL A 177 4.02 -2.96 -21.47
CA VAL A 177 4.56 -2.70 -22.81
C VAL A 177 3.68 -3.37 -23.86
N VAL A 178 3.34 -4.65 -23.68
CA VAL A 178 2.46 -5.38 -24.60
C VAL A 178 1.08 -4.72 -24.69
N GLY A 179 0.48 -4.35 -23.56
CA GLY A 179 -0.81 -3.69 -23.51
C GLY A 179 -0.81 -2.32 -24.19
N THR A 180 0.19 -1.48 -23.90
CA THR A 180 0.34 -0.16 -24.51
C THR A 180 0.58 -0.26 -26.01
N LEU A 181 1.42 -1.19 -26.47
CA LEU A 181 1.66 -1.41 -27.90
C LEU A 181 0.41 -1.91 -28.64
N ALA A 182 -0.44 -2.71 -27.98
CA ALA A 182 -1.64 -3.27 -28.60
C ALA A 182 -2.84 -2.31 -28.60
N LEU A 183 -2.99 -1.48 -27.56
CA LEU A 183 -4.25 -0.76 -27.29
C LEU A 183 -4.15 0.76 -27.42
N VAL A 184 -2.96 1.33 -27.22
CA VAL A 184 -2.82 2.79 -27.06
C VAL A 184 -2.37 3.45 -28.36
N ARG A 185 -3.17 4.41 -28.81
CA ARG A 185 -2.85 5.33 -29.87
C ARG A 185 -1.97 6.45 -29.33
N ILE A 186 -0.88 6.68 -30.04
CA ILE A 186 0.08 7.72 -29.76
C ILE A 186 0.21 8.58 -31.01
N ASP A 187 -0.22 9.83 -30.89
CA ASP A 187 -0.10 10.84 -31.92
C ASP A 187 1.15 11.68 -31.63
N PRO A 188 2.17 11.66 -32.51
CA PRO A 188 3.44 12.32 -32.22
C PRO A 188 3.31 13.84 -32.21
N VAL A 189 3.98 14.47 -31.25
CA VAL A 189 4.11 15.93 -31.23
C VAL A 189 4.90 16.35 -32.47
N ALA A 190 4.43 17.39 -33.16
CA ALA A 190 5.05 17.85 -34.40
C ALA A 190 6.55 18.17 -34.17
N GLY A 191 7.42 17.50 -34.94
CA GLY A 191 8.87 17.67 -34.84
C GLY A 191 9.55 16.92 -33.70
N SER A 192 8.84 16.05 -32.97
CA SER A 192 9.44 15.12 -31.99
C SER A 192 9.89 13.81 -32.64
N ASP A 193 10.84 13.12 -32.01
CA ASP A 193 11.32 11.78 -32.41
C ASP A 193 10.36 10.66 -31.95
N MET A 194 9.13 11.00 -31.58
CA MET A 194 8.13 10.06 -31.09
C MET A 194 7.60 9.18 -32.22
N VAL A 195 7.56 7.86 -31.99
CA VAL A 195 7.03 6.91 -32.97
C VAL A 195 5.50 6.90 -32.89
N ALA A 196 4.86 7.28 -33.99
CA ALA A 196 3.40 7.18 -34.12
C ALA A 196 2.92 5.75 -33.92
N ARG A 197 1.83 5.58 -33.16
CA ARG A 197 1.21 4.27 -32.97
C ARG A 197 -0.27 4.30 -33.20
N ARG A 198 -0.76 3.27 -33.87
CA ARG A 198 -2.19 3.04 -34.08
C ARG A 198 -2.71 2.18 -32.94
N GLY A 199 -3.78 2.66 -32.31
CA GLY A 199 -4.48 1.92 -31.28
C GLY A 199 -5.95 2.36 -31.20
N PRO A 200 -6.83 1.51 -30.65
CA PRO A 200 -8.23 1.84 -30.46
C PRO A 200 -8.46 2.99 -29.46
N VAL A 201 -7.61 3.14 -28.45
CA VAL A 201 -7.81 4.08 -27.33
C VAL A 201 -6.74 5.17 -27.36
N SER A 202 -7.09 6.44 -27.11
CA SER A 202 -6.08 7.51 -27.01
C SER A 202 -5.18 7.32 -25.77
N GLY A 203 -3.95 7.84 -25.81
CA GLY A 203 -3.06 7.85 -24.63
C GLY A 203 -3.68 8.51 -23.41
N GLN A 204 -4.42 9.59 -23.60
CA GLN A 204 -5.09 10.33 -22.52
C GLN A 204 -6.25 9.52 -21.92
N ASP A 205 -7.11 8.93 -22.76
CA ASP A 205 -8.20 8.06 -22.29
C ASP A 205 -7.65 6.82 -21.57
N ALA A 206 -6.56 6.23 -22.09
CA ALA A 206 -5.91 5.08 -21.46
C ALA A 206 -5.31 5.45 -20.09
N GLY A 207 -4.67 6.61 -19.97
CA GLY A 207 -4.15 7.14 -18.71
C GLY A 207 -5.27 7.32 -17.68
N ALA A 208 -6.32 8.05 -18.03
CA ALA A 208 -7.46 8.28 -17.16
C ALA A 208 -8.13 6.98 -16.71
N ALA A 209 -8.33 6.02 -17.62
CA ALA A 209 -8.88 4.70 -17.28
C ALA A 209 -8.00 3.93 -16.29
N LEU A 210 -6.67 3.98 -16.43
CA LEU A 210 -5.72 3.35 -15.52
C LEU A 210 -5.76 3.98 -14.12
N VAL A 211 -5.88 5.30 -14.01
CA VAL A 211 -6.03 5.98 -12.72
C VAL A 211 -7.35 5.58 -12.04
N VAL A 212 -8.44 5.48 -12.80
CA VAL A 212 -9.74 5.00 -12.28
C VAL A 212 -9.65 3.54 -11.79
N ILE A 213 -8.94 2.66 -12.50
CA ILE A 213 -8.66 1.31 -12.01
C ILE A 213 -7.84 1.36 -10.72
N GLY A 214 -6.82 2.22 -10.65
CA GLY A 214 -6.02 2.45 -9.45
C GLY A 214 -6.85 2.93 -8.26
N ALA A 215 -7.84 3.81 -8.47
CA ALA A 215 -8.78 4.24 -7.45
C ALA A 215 -9.56 3.05 -6.87
N TRP A 216 -10.05 2.13 -7.72
CA TRP A 216 -10.72 0.91 -7.26
C TRP A 216 -9.76 -0.04 -6.52
N GLN A 217 -8.51 -0.16 -6.95
CA GLN A 217 -7.50 -0.92 -6.21
C GLN A 217 -7.31 -0.35 -4.79
N VAL A 218 -7.19 0.97 -4.65
CA VAL A 218 -7.06 1.66 -3.35
C VAL A 218 -8.32 1.50 -2.50
N LEU A 219 -9.51 1.69 -3.07
CA LEU A 219 -10.76 1.56 -2.33
C LEU A 219 -10.94 0.15 -1.77
N PHE A 220 -10.78 -0.88 -2.60
CA PHE A 220 -10.96 -2.26 -2.13
C PHE A 220 -9.86 -2.71 -1.18
N TYR A 221 -8.59 -2.44 -1.49
CA TYR A 221 -7.46 -3.07 -0.78
C TYR A 221 -6.84 -2.21 0.30
N VAL A 222 -6.99 -0.88 0.24
CA VAL A 222 -6.47 0.03 1.26
C VAL A 222 -7.60 0.50 2.17
N VAL A 223 -8.64 1.12 1.60
CA VAL A 223 -9.74 1.71 2.39
C VAL A 223 -10.62 0.63 3.03
N TRP A 224 -10.98 -0.40 2.28
CA TRP A 224 -11.84 -1.49 2.76
C TRP A 224 -11.11 -2.78 3.15
N ARG A 225 -9.77 -2.77 3.10
CA ARG A 225 -8.91 -3.88 3.56
C ARG A 225 -9.31 -5.24 2.97
N GLY A 226 -9.48 -5.29 1.66
CA GLY A 226 -9.79 -6.50 0.89
C GLY A 226 -11.26 -6.92 0.91
N TRP A 227 -12.15 -6.21 1.59
CA TRP A 227 -13.60 -6.45 1.50
C TRP A 227 -14.15 -5.96 0.14
N PRO A 228 -15.12 -6.66 -0.50
CA PRO A 228 -15.84 -7.84 -0.04
C PRO A 228 -15.13 -9.19 -0.24
N PHE A 229 -14.01 -9.20 -0.98
CA PHE A 229 -13.35 -10.43 -1.41
C PHE A 229 -12.78 -11.26 -0.26
N SER A 230 -12.39 -10.61 0.84
CA SER A 230 -11.91 -11.29 2.06
C SER A 230 -12.92 -12.26 2.68
N THR A 231 -14.21 -12.14 2.36
CA THR A 231 -15.25 -13.07 2.80
C THR A 231 -15.30 -14.37 1.99
N ILE A 232 -14.64 -14.42 0.83
CA ILE A 232 -14.66 -15.57 -0.08
C ILE A 232 -13.58 -16.57 0.35
N ARG A 233 -14.01 -17.77 0.79
CA ARG A 233 -13.11 -18.83 1.29
C ARG A 233 -12.20 -19.42 0.22
N ARG A 234 -12.73 -19.71 -0.98
CA ARG A 234 -11.96 -20.37 -2.05
C ARG A 234 -11.06 -19.35 -2.74
N THR A 235 -9.74 -19.56 -2.68
CA THR A 235 -8.76 -18.62 -3.25
C THR A 235 -8.97 -18.36 -4.75
N VAL A 236 -9.19 -19.39 -5.56
CA VAL A 236 -9.40 -19.21 -7.01
C VAL A 236 -10.62 -18.33 -7.29
N THR A 237 -11.74 -18.58 -6.59
CA THR A 237 -12.96 -17.78 -6.71
C THR A 237 -12.75 -16.36 -6.18
N ARG A 238 -12.05 -16.21 -5.05
CA ARG A 238 -11.72 -14.91 -4.46
C ARG A 238 -10.91 -14.06 -5.41
N LEU A 239 -9.79 -14.58 -5.89
CA LEU A 239 -8.89 -13.87 -6.79
C LEU A 239 -9.60 -13.59 -8.12
N GLY A 240 -10.27 -14.58 -8.71
CA GLY A 240 -11.02 -14.39 -9.96
C GLY A 240 -12.08 -13.30 -9.85
N ALA A 241 -12.88 -13.31 -8.78
CA ALA A 241 -13.86 -12.27 -8.51
C ALA A 241 -13.21 -10.90 -8.29
N ALA A 242 -12.10 -10.85 -7.54
CA ALA A 242 -11.42 -9.60 -7.26
C ALA A 242 -10.79 -8.96 -8.52
N HIS A 243 -10.10 -9.76 -9.35
CA HIS A 243 -9.57 -9.28 -10.63
C HIS A 243 -10.68 -8.76 -11.54
N ALA A 244 -11.75 -9.54 -11.71
CA ALA A 244 -12.88 -9.16 -12.55
C ALA A 244 -13.57 -7.89 -12.05
N THR A 245 -13.81 -7.77 -10.74
CA THR A 245 -14.49 -6.61 -10.16
C THR A 245 -13.62 -5.36 -10.19
N VAL A 246 -12.34 -5.43 -9.85
CA VAL A 246 -11.44 -4.26 -9.88
C VAL A 246 -11.32 -3.70 -11.30
N LEU A 247 -11.03 -4.56 -12.27
CA LEU A 247 -10.86 -4.14 -13.67
C LEU A 247 -12.20 -3.72 -14.28
N GLY A 248 -13.26 -4.53 -14.06
CA GLY A 248 -14.58 -4.27 -14.59
C GLY A 248 -15.20 -2.99 -14.03
N ALA A 249 -15.09 -2.75 -12.72
CA ALA A 249 -15.57 -1.52 -12.09
C ALA A 249 -14.77 -0.31 -12.58
N GLY A 250 -13.44 -0.41 -12.69
CA GLY A 250 -12.62 0.67 -13.22
C GLY A 250 -12.98 1.06 -14.65
N ILE A 251 -13.07 0.07 -15.54
CA ILE A 251 -13.46 0.29 -16.94
C ILE A 251 -14.88 0.84 -17.03
N LEU A 252 -15.84 0.28 -16.29
CA LEU A 252 -17.23 0.73 -16.33
C LEU A 252 -17.37 2.16 -15.79
N THR A 253 -16.69 2.50 -14.70
CA THR A 253 -16.67 3.87 -14.15
C THR A 253 -16.10 4.85 -15.16
N PHE A 254 -14.97 4.50 -15.81
CA PHE A 254 -14.38 5.34 -16.84
C PHE A 254 -15.32 5.53 -18.05
N LEU A 255 -15.90 4.45 -18.57
CA LEU A 255 -16.82 4.52 -19.72
C LEU A 255 -18.09 5.31 -19.38
N LEU A 256 -18.63 5.15 -18.17
CA LEU A 256 -19.76 5.96 -17.72
C LEU A 256 -19.38 7.45 -17.74
N ALA A 257 -18.27 7.81 -17.11
CA ALA A 257 -17.80 9.19 -17.07
C ALA A 257 -17.52 9.75 -18.49
N ARG A 258 -16.75 9.03 -19.29
CA ARG A 258 -16.27 9.51 -20.59
C ARG A 258 -17.34 9.48 -21.67
N VAL A 259 -18.10 8.39 -21.78
CA VAL A 259 -19.05 8.16 -22.88
C VAL A 259 -20.45 8.64 -22.53
N THR A 260 -20.92 8.40 -21.30
CA THR A 260 -22.31 8.76 -20.95
C THR A 260 -22.44 10.16 -20.38
N LEU A 261 -21.47 10.61 -19.57
CA LEU A 261 -21.47 11.95 -18.99
C LEU A 261 -20.68 12.96 -19.83
N GLY A 262 -19.95 12.50 -20.85
CA GLY A 262 -19.19 13.36 -21.77
C GLY A 262 -18.03 14.09 -21.11
N LEU A 263 -17.50 13.58 -20.00
CA LEU A 263 -16.43 14.22 -19.24
C LEU A 263 -15.08 14.06 -19.94
N ASP A 264 -14.20 15.06 -19.80
CA ASP A 264 -12.86 15.02 -20.37
C ASP A 264 -11.93 14.07 -19.61
N ALA A 265 -11.03 13.42 -20.34
CA ALA A 265 -10.14 12.40 -19.79
C ALA A 265 -9.20 12.99 -18.71
N SER A 266 -8.66 14.18 -18.94
CA SER A 266 -7.84 14.91 -17.96
C SER A 266 -8.60 15.16 -16.65
N TRP A 267 -9.85 15.60 -16.75
CA TRP A 267 -10.70 15.85 -15.59
C TRP A 267 -11.05 14.56 -14.83
N ILE A 268 -11.34 13.48 -15.55
CA ILE A 268 -11.55 12.14 -14.95
C ILE A 268 -10.28 11.69 -14.21
N GLY A 269 -9.11 11.86 -14.81
CA GLY A 269 -7.81 11.56 -14.22
C GLY A 269 -7.57 12.35 -12.94
N ALA A 270 -7.79 13.67 -12.96
CA ALA A 270 -7.67 14.55 -11.81
C ALA A 270 -8.57 14.12 -10.64
N LEU A 271 -9.86 13.88 -10.91
CA LEU A 271 -10.82 13.43 -9.90
C LEU A 271 -10.44 12.05 -9.32
N ALA A 272 -10.08 11.11 -10.18
CA ALA A 272 -9.66 9.77 -9.74
C ALA A 272 -8.35 9.82 -8.92
N GLY A 273 -7.41 10.70 -9.29
CA GLY A 273 -6.19 10.99 -8.54
C GLY A 273 -6.48 11.52 -7.13
N CYS A 274 -7.44 12.45 -6.99
CA CYS A 274 -7.91 12.94 -5.70
C CYS A 274 -8.55 11.83 -4.85
N VAL A 275 -9.32 10.92 -5.46
CA VAL A 275 -9.88 9.74 -4.77
C VAL A 275 -8.79 8.80 -4.27
N VAL A 276 -7.76 8.54 -5.09
CA VAL A 276 -6.59 7.74 -4.68
C VAL A 276 -5.89 8.41 -3.48
N ALA A 277 -5.58 9.70 -3.57
CA ALA A 277 -4.87 10.41 -2.51
C ALA A 277 -5.67 10.43 -1.20
N ALA A 278 -6.98 10.70 -1.27
CA ALA A 278 -7.88 10.65 -0.12
C ALA A 278 -7.94 9.24 0.50
N GLY A 279 -8.04 8.20 -0.34
CA GLY A 279 -8.07 6.81 0.11
C GLY A 279 -6.77 6.39 0.81
N LEU A 280 -5.61 6.84 0.33
CA LEU A 280 -4.32 6.59 0.99
C LEU A 280 -4.16 7.41 2.28
N LEU A 281 -4.62 8.66 2.31
CA LEU A 281 -4.61 9.45 3.54
C LEU A 281 -5.45 8.80 4.64
N LEU A 282 -6.69 8.42 4.34
CA LEU A 282 -7.58 7.81 5.33
C LEU A 282 -7.20 6.37 5.65
N GLY A 283 -6.86 5.57 4.64
CA GLY A 283 -6.60 4.15 4.77
C GLY A 283 -5.17 3.80 5.22
N MET A 284 -4.20 4.70 5.04
CA MET A 284 -2.82 4.50 5.50
C MET A 284 -2.39 5.54 6.55
N LEU A 285 -2.46 6.84 6.25
CA LEU A 285 -1.90 7.85 7.15
C LEU A 285 -2.69 7.96 8.46
N PHE A 286 -4.02 8.07 8.35
CA PHE A 286 -4.99 8.16 9.44
C PHE A 286 -5.69 6.82 9.72
N GLU A 287 -4.93 5.73 9.57
CA GLU A 287 -5.43 4.38 9.81
C GLU A 287 -6.15 4.24 11.17
N ASN A 288 -7.14 3.35 11.24
CA ASN A 288 -7.98 3.06 12.41
C ASN A 288 -8.73 4.25 13.04
N THR A 289 -8.72 5.44 12.41
CA THR A 289 -9.55 6.58 12.86
C THR A 289 -11.05 6.25 12.77
N ILE A 290 -11.44 5.46 11.77
CA ILE A 290 -12.81 4.97 11.58
C ILE A 290 -12.78 3.44 11.61
N SER A 291 -13.18 2.86 12.73
CA SER A 291 -13.19 1.41 12.96
C SER A 291 -14.58 0.91 13.43
N GLY A 292 -14.78 -0.41 13.44
CA GLY A 292 -16.01 -1.03 13.94
C GLY A 292 -17.10 -1.34 12.91
N ARG A 293 -18.29 -1.75 13.40
CA ARG A 293 -19.44 -2.11 12.55
C ARG A 293 -19.98 -0.87 11.85
N GLY A 294 -20.03 -0.89 10.52
CA GLY A 294 -20.47 0.25 9.72
C GLY A 294 -19.35 1.22 9.30
N ALA A 295 -18.08 0.93 9.65
CA ALA A 295 -16.94 1.77 9.25
C ALA A 295 -16.77 1.90 7.73
N ARG A 296 -17.06 0.84 6.95
CA ARG A 296 -16.84 0.82 5.49
C ARG A 296 -17.65 1.86 4.69
N PRO A 297 -18.98 1.98 4.84
CA PRO A 297 -19.73 3.02 4.17
C PRO A 297 -19.32 4.42 4.64
N LEU A 298 -19.00 4.60 5.93
CA LEU A 298 -18.51 5.87 6.45
C LEU A 298 -17.15 6.25 5.86
N LEU A 299 -16.22 5.29 5.75
CA LEU A 299 -14.93 5.46 5.10
C LEU A 299 -15.06 5.85 3.63
N MET A 300 -16.04 5.27 2.91
CA MET A 300 -16.33 5.68 1.54
C MET A 300 -16.80 7.14 1.47
N VAL A 301 -17.78 7.52 2.30
CA VAL A 301 -18.27 8.91 2.36
C VAL A 301 -17.14 9.87 2.72
N ALA A 302 -16.34 9.53 3.73
CA ALA A 302 -15.18 10.33 4.13
C ALA A 302 -14.13 10.44 3.00
N THR A 303 -13.89 9.36 2.25
CA THR A 303 -12.97 9.36 1.11
C THR A 303 -13.47 10.28 0.01
N LEU A 304 -14.75 10.21 -0.34
CA LEU A 304 -15.35 11.08 -1.36
C LEU A 304 -15.37 12.55 -0.93
N ALA A 305 -15.71 12.82 0.34
CA ALA A 305 -15.69 14.17 0.89
C ALA A 305 -14.28 14.77 0.88
N LEU A 306 -13.28 14.01 1.33
CA LEU A 306 -11.88 14.44 1.30
C LEU A 306 -11.38 14.60 -0.14
N ALA A 307 -11.74 13.71 -1.06
CA ALA A 307 -11.39 13.84 -2.48
C ALA A 307 -11.96 15.11 -3.10
N ALA A 308 -13.21 15.47 -2.78
CA ALA A 308 -13.83 16.72 -3.22
C ALA A 308 -13.12 17.95 -2.64
N LEU A 309 -12.75 17.91 -1.35
CA LEU A 309 -11.96 18.98 -0.70
C LEU A 309 -10.57 19.12 -1.34
N LEU A 310 -9.90 18.00 -1.64
CA LEU A 310 -8.61 18.00 -2.34
C LEU A 310 -8.75 18.59 -3.73
N ALA A 311 -9.75 18.17 -4.51
CA ALA A 311 -9.99 18.70 -5.85
C ALA A 311 -10.24 20.22 -5.82
N ALA A 312 -11.09 20.70 -4.91
CA ALA A 312 -11.36 22.13 -4.77
C ALA A 312 -10.13 22.92 -4.29
N GLY A 313 -9.38 22.38 -3.31
CA GLY A 313 -8.17 23.01 -2.78
C GLY A 313 -7.06 23.09 -3.82
N LEU A 314 -6.81 22.01 -4.56
CA LEU A 314 -5.84 21.96 -5.64
C LEU A 314 -6.26 22.87 -6.80
N ALA A 315 -7.53 22.90 -7.19
CA ALA A 315 -8.02 23.85 -8.20
C ALA A 315 -7.80 25.31 -7.77
N GLY A 316 -8.03 25.63 -6.49
CA GLY A 316 -7.74 26.96 -5.95
C GLY A 316 -6.25 27.32 -5.99
N LEU A 317 -5.36 26.35 -5.74
CA LEU A 317 -3.91 26.53 -5.89
C LEU A 317 -3.49 26.67 -7.35
N ALA A 318 -4.05 25.86 -8.25
CA ALA A 318 -3.76 25.95 -9.67
C ALA A 318 -4.19 27.32 -10.25
N ALA A 319 -5.27 27.91 -9.75
CA ALA A 319 -5.75 29.22 -10.18
C ALA A 319 -4.78 30.38 -9.89
N ILE A 320 -3.82 30.20 -8.98
CA ILE A 320 -2.79 31.20 -8.67
C ILE A 320 -1.43 30.85 -9.30
N MET A 321 -1.37 29.77 -10.10
CA MET A 321 -0.17 29.32 -10.79
C MET A 321 -0.22 29.70 -12.27
N GLU A 322 0.96 29.91 -12.85
CA GLU A 322 1.12 30.09 -14.29
C GLU A 322 1.56 28.76 -14.91
N PHE A 323 0.79 28.29 -15.90
CA PHE A 323 1.11 27.13 -16.72
C PHE A 323 1.33 27.60 -18.15
N ALA A 324 2.52 27.35 -18.71
CA ALA A 324 2.78 27.65 -20.11
C ALA A 324 2.38 26.49 -21.03
N ARG A 325 2.35 25.25 -20.51
CA ARG A 325 2.04 24.06 -21.30
C ARG A 325 1.18 23.01 -20.63
N ALA A 326 1.37 22.76 -19.34
CA ALA A 326 0.57 21.77 -18.64
C ALA A 326 -0.88 22.27 -18.48
N ASP A 327 -1.85 21.39 -18.65
CA ASP A 327 -3.23 21.72 -18.32
C ASP A 327 -3.44 21.71 -16.80
N THR A 328 -4.37 22.54 -16.32
CA THR A 328 -4.74 22.61 -14.89
C THR A 328 -5.11 21.23 -14.32
N ASP A 329 -5.90 20.45 -15.06
CA ASP A 329 -6.33 19.12 -14.63
C ASP A 329 -5.14 18.13 -14.56
N GLU A 330 -4.18 18.24 -15.47
CA GLU A 330 -2.97 17.41 -15.46
C GLU A 330 -2.09 17.72 -14.25
N TRP A 331 -1.99 19.01 -13.88
CA TRP A 331 -1.30 19.40 -12.65
C TRP A 331 -2.04 18.91 -11.41
N ILE A 332 -3.38 18.99 -11.36
CA ILE A 332 -4.17 18.46 -10.23
C ILE A 332 -3.98 16.95 -10.11
N GLU A 333 -4.06 16.22 -11.22
CA GLU A 333 -3.77 14.78 -11.26
C GLU A 333 -2.36 14.50 -10.72
N HIS A 334 -1.35 15.22 -11.20
CA HIS A 334 0.02 15.09 -10.72
C HIS A 334 0.14 15.38 -9.22
N ALA A 335 -0.41 16.49 -8.73
CA ALA A 335 -0.32 16.91 -7.34
C ALA A 335 -0.99 15.90 -6.39
N ALA A 336 -2.15 15.36 -6.77
CA ALA A 336 -2.87 14.39 -5.95
C ALA A 336 -2.27 12.96 -6.06
N LEU A 337 -2.10 12.46 -7.28
CA LEU A 337 -1.71 11.09 -7.56
C LEU A 337 -0.21 10.86 -7.46
N ASN A 338 0.61 11.74 -8.04
CA ASN A 338 2.05 11.53 -8.05
C ASN A 338 2.69 12.14 -6.79
N ALA A 339 2.39 13.39 -6.44
CA ALA A 339 3.06 14.05 -5.32
C ALA A 339 2.53 13.61 -3.95
N LEU A 340 1.25 13.82 -3.67
CA LEU A 340 0.66 13.54 -2.36
C LEU A 340 0.63 12.05 -2.04
N SER A 341 0.10 11.22 -2.95
CA SER A 341 0.00 9.77 -2.72
C SER A 341 1.36 9.10 -2.56
N THR A 342 2.36 9.46 -3.38
CA THR A 342 3.73 8.95 -3.21
C THR A 342 4.33 9.37 -1.88
N SER A 343 4.12 10.61 -1.45
CA SER A 343 4.59 11.10 -0.16
C SER A 343 3.99 10.30 1.01
N VAL A 344 2.70 9.97 0.94
CA VAL A 344 2.03 9.10 1.92
C VAL A 344 2.67 7.71 1.93
N ILE A 345 2.86 7.09 0.77
CA ILE A 345 3.43 5.74 0.65
C ILE A 345 4.89 5.72 1.15
N LEU A 346 5.69 6.71 0.76
CA LEU A 346 7.08 6.86 1.22
C LEU A 346 7.14 7.00 2.74
N HIS A 347 6.26 7.79 3.35
CA HIS A 347 6.23 7.96 4.80
C HIS A 347 5.75 6.70 5.53
N VAL A 348 4.62 6.11 5.12
CA VAL A 348 3.97 5.02 5.86
C VAL A 348 4.56 3.67 5.51
N ALA A 349 4.62 3.31 4.23
CA ALA A 349 4.99 1.96 3.79
C ALA A 349 6.51 1.73 3.80
N ILE A 350 7.29 2.75 3.42
CA ILE A 350 8.77 2.65 3.34
C ILE A 350 9.42 3.20 4.61
N GLY A 351 9.08 4.43 4.98
CA GLY A 351 9.61 5.11 6.16
C GLY A 351 9.11 4.53 7.48
N ARG A 352 8.08 3.67 7.45
CA ARG A 352 7.44 3.10 8.65
C ARG A 352 7.10 4.17 9.69
N ARG A 353 6.60 5.31 9.21
CA ARG A 353 6.25 6.51 9.99
C ARG A 353 7.43 7.19 10.69
N TRP A 354 8.68 6.90 10.31
CA TRP A 354 9.86 7.64 10.78
C TRP A 354 9.77 9.13 10.38
N PRO A 355 10.22 10.09 11.23
CA PRO A 355 10.82 9.91 12.56
C PRO A 355 9.81 9.84 13.71
N PHE A 356 8.51 9.89 13.41
CA PHE A 356 7.43 10.02 14.39
C PHE A 356 6.91 8.68 14.93
N ALA A 357 7.44 7.55 14.44
CA ALA A 357 7.09 6.25 14.95
C ALA A 357 7.28 6.20 16.48
N PRO A 358 6.31 5.69 17.26
CA PRO A 358 6.36 5.74 18.70
C PRO A 358 7.63 5.05 19.23
N THR A 359 8.33 5.74 20.12
CA THR A 359 9.65 5.36 20.69
C THR A 359 9.64 4.00 21.41
N ASN A 360 8.45 3.47 21.75
CA ASN A 360 8.26 2.13 22.32
C ASN A 360 8.59 0.98 21.34
N GLU A 361 8.89 1.27 20.07
CA GLU A 361 9.48 0.30 19.14
C GLU A 361 11.02 0.23 19.23
N ARG A 362 11.69 1.25 19.78
CA ARG A 362 13.17 1.31 19.86
C ARG A 362 13.75 0.70 21.12
N THR A 363 12.92 0.50 22.14
CA THR A 363 13.26 -0.22 23.36
C THR A 363 12.28 -1.39 23.54
N MET A 364 12.17 -2.27 22.54
CA MET A 364 11.44 -3.52 22.75
C MET A 364 12.33 -4.46 23.56
N THR A 365 12.13 -4.51 24.88
CA THR A 365 12.46 -5.74 25.59
C THR A 365 11.51 -6.81 25.05
N THR A 366 12.01 -7.66 24.16
CA THR A 366 11.33 -8.91 23.83
C THR A 366 11.30 -9.75 25.09
N THR A 367 10.13 -9.86 25.71
CA THR A 367 9.95 -10.79 26.83
C THR A 367 9.82 -12.19 26.23
N VAL A 368 10.78 -13.06 26.50
CA VAL A 368 10.63 -14.48 26.19
C VAL A 368 9.54 -15.03 27.12
N PRO A 369 8.53 -15.76 26.59
CA PRO A 369 7.48 -16.26 27.47
C PRO A 369 8.03 -17.14 28.59
N THR A 370 7.50 -16.98 29.81
CA THR A 370 7.99 -17.71 30.99
C THR A 370 7.57 -19.18 30.97
N ILE A 371 6.45 -19.49 30.33
CA ILE A 371 5.98 -20.87 30.14
C ILE A 371 6.69 -21.49 28.92
N PRO A 372 7.49 -22.58 29.09
CA PRO A 372 8.33 -23.12 28.03
C PRO A 372 7.58 -23.51 26.74
N VAL A 373 6.45 -24.21 26.86
CA VAL A 373 5.69 -24.65 25.68
C VAL A 373 5.09 -23.47 24.89
N ILE A 374 4.76 -22.36 25.58
CA ILE A 374 4.29 -21.13 24.93
C ILE A 374 5.47 -20.41 24.27
N ALA A 375 6.64 -20.37 24.90
CA ALA A 375 7.86 -19.83 24.29
C ALA A 375 8.25 -20.60 23.02
N GLU A 376 8.16 -21.93 23.05
CA GLU A 376 8.38 -22.80 21.89
C GLU A 376 7.36 -22.53 20.77
N LEU A 377 6.08 -22.37 21.11
CA LEU A 377 5.03 -22.01 20.15
C LEU A 377 5.36 -20.67 19.47
N ILE A 378 5.66 -19.63 20.24
CA ILE A 378 6.02 -18.31 19.70
C ILE A 378 7.29 -18.38 18.84
N ALA A 379 8.28 -19.16 19.26
CA ALA A 379 9.50 -19.36 18.48
C ALA A 379 9.23 -20.12 17.18
N ALA A 380 8.34 -21.11 17.19
CA ALA A 380 7.91 -21.84 16.00
C ALA A 380 7.19 -20.92 15.00
N VAL A 381 6.31 -20.04 15.49
CA VAL A 381 5.68 -18.99 14.65
C VAL A 381 6.76 -18.12 13.99
N ASN A 382 7.68 -17.57 14.79
CA ASN A 382 8.70 -16.66 14.29
C ASN A 382 9.71 -17.31 13.32
N ARG A 383 9.95 -18.62 13.44
CA ARG A 383 10.75 -19.40 12.48
C ARG A 383 9.97 -19.86 11.25
N GLY A 384 8.65 -19.70 11.22
CA GLY A 384 7.80 -20.27 10.19
C GLY A 384 7.74 -21.80 10.22
N ASP A 385 7.98 -22.42 11.38
CA ASP A 385 8.06 -23.86 11.56
C ASP A 385 6.70 -24.44 11.99
N ARG A 386 5.90 -24.81 10.99
CA ARG A 386 4.56 -25.38 11.21
C ARG A 386 4.58 -26.68 11.99
N ALA A 387 5.59 -27.53 11.77
CA ALA A 387 5.68 -28.82 12.44
C ALA A 387 5.99 -28.63 13.94
N ALA A 388 6.94 -27.76 14.26
CA ALA A 388 7.23 -27.40 15.65
C ALA A 388 6.04 -26.72 16.33
N PHE A 389 5.29 -25.87 15.62
CA PHE A 389 4.08 -25.26 16.18
C PHE A 389 3.06 -26.34 16.59
N LEU A 390 2.74 -27.27 15.69
CA LEU A 390 1.78 -28.34 15.98
C LEU A 390 2.26 -29.29 17.09
N ALA A 391 3.58 -29.47 17.24
CA ALA A 391 4.14 -30.32 18.30
C ALA A 391 3.84 -29.79 19.72
N THR A 392 3.65 -28.48 19.88
CA THR A 392 3.31 -27.83 21.17
C THR A 392 1.85 -28.05 21.61
N LEU A 393 1.01 -28.59 20.72
CA LEU A 393 -0.43 -28.71 20.94
C LEU A 393 -0.86 -30.12 21.36
N THR A 394 -1.95 -30.22 22.12
CA THR A 394 -2.66 -31.49 22.29
C THR A 394 -3.34 -31.91 20.97
N PRO A 395 -3.60 -33.21 20.75
CA PRO A 395 -4.26 -33.69 19.53
C PRO A 395 -5.65 -33.09 19.28
N ASP A 396 -6.32 -32.67 20.34
CA ASP A 396 -7.67 -32.12 20.37
C ASP A 396 -7.69 -30.59 20.59
N ALA A 397 -6.56 -29.92 20.40
CA ALA A 397 -6.44 -28.49 20.69
C ALA A 397 -7.45 -27.64 19.88
N THR A 398 -8.04 -26.64 20.54
CA THR A 398 -9.04 -25.74 19.95
C THR A 398 -8.51 -24.32 19.79
N LEU A 399 -9.04 -23.59 18.80
CA LEU A 399 -8.68 -22.20 18.55
C LEU A 399 -9.92 -21.32 18.38
N THR A 400 -9.92 -20.16 19.05
CA THR A 400 -10.87 -19.07 18.80
C THR A 400 -10.13 -17.81 18.40
N ASP A 401 -10.70 -17.08 17.45
CA ASP A 401 -10.15 -15.85 16.88
C ASP A 401 -11.24 -14.77 16.92
N ASP A 402 -10.99 -13.67 17.63
CA ASP A 402 -11.98 -12.63 17.97
C ASP A 402 -13.28 -13.22 18.54
N GLY A 403 -13.13 -14.21 19.44
CA GLY A 403 -14.24 -14.91 20.09
C GLY A 403 -15.00 -15.91 19.20
N SER A 404 -14.63 -16.05 17.93
CA SER A 404 -15.24 -17.00 17.00
C SER A 404 -14.44 -18.30 16.92
N PRO A 405 -15.06 -19.50 17.07
CA PRO A 405 -14.37 -20.77 16.85
C PRO A 405 -13.80 -20.90 15.43
N ARG A 406 -12.58 -21.43 15.34
CA ARG A 406 -11.89 -21.67 14.07
C ARG A 406 -11.42 -23.11 13.98
N THR A 407 -11.35 -23.62 12.75
CA THR A 407 -10.55 -24.81 12.46
C THR A 407 -9.08 -24.45 12.62
N LEU A 408 -8.41 -25.04 13.61
CA LEU A 408 -7.05 -24.67 14.01
C LEU A 408 -6.08 -24.72 12.84
N THR A 409 -6.02 -25.85 12.12
CA THR A 409 -5.12 -26.03 10.97
C THR A 409 -5.35 -25.00 9.86
N ASP A 410 -6.61 -24.77 9.49
CA ASP A 410 -6.94 -23.78 8.45
C ASP A 410 -6.54 -22.37 8.88
N TRP A 411 -6.73 -22.04 10.16
CA TRP A 411 -6.43 -20.72 10.69
C TRP A 411 -4.93 -20.47 10.77
N ILE A 412 -4.14 -21.41 11.33
CA ILE A 412 -2.68 -21.22 11.42
C ILE A 412 -2.05 -21.17 10.03
N ASP A 413 -2.57 -21.94 9.07
CA ASP A 413 -2.05 -21.91 7.70
C ASP A 413 -2.34 -20.59 7.02
N ARG A 414 -3.51 -20.00 7.26
CA ARG A 414 -3.92 -18.73 6.65
C ARG A 414 -3.26 -17.53 7.32
N GLU A 415 -3.35 -17.44 8.64
CA GLU A 415 -2.99 -16.23 9.37
C GLU A 415 -1.51 -16.20 9.75
N ILE A 416 -0.89 -17.36 10.00
CA ILE A 416 0.52 -17.49 10.40
C ILE A 416 1.39 -17.93 9.22
N PHE A 417 1.29 -19.17 8.76
CA PHE A 417 2.34 -19.76 7.93
C PHE A 417 2.33 -19.27 6.47
N SER A 418 1.16 -19.16 5.85
CA SER A 418 1.06 -18.62 4.48
C SER A 418 1.22 -17.11 4.42
N ALA A 419 1.00 -16.42 5.54
CA ALA A 419 1.07 -14.96 5.65
C ALA A 419 2.38 -14.47 6.30
N ASN A 420 3.37 -15.34 6.55
CA ASN A 420 4.62 -14.98 7.21
C ASN A 420 4.44 -14.25 8.56
N GLY A 421 3.54 -14.79 9.38
CA GLY A 421 3.21 -14.30 10.71
C GLY A 421 4.43 -14.22 11.62
N ARG A 422 4.57 -13.10 12.34
CA ARG A 422 5.57 -12.89 13.39
C ARG A 422 4.93 -12.33 14.64
N VAL A 423 5.38 -12.82 15.78
CA VAL A 423 4.90 -12.43 17.10
C VAL A 423 6.04 -11.83 17.89
N THR A 424 5.87 -10.58 18.32
CA THR A 424 6.75 -9.95 19.31
C THR A 424 5.97 -9.77 20.60
N VAL A 425 6.27 -10.59 21.61
CA VAL A 425 5.64 -10.53 22.92
C VAL A 425 6.07 -9.24 23.62
N ARG A 426 5.08 -8.48 24.09
CA ARG A 426 5.27 -7.21 24.80
C ARG A 426 5.15 -7.38 26.30
N ARG A 427 4.14 -8.15 26.72
CA ARG A 427 3.81 -8.33 28.13
C ARG A 427 3.20 -9.71 28.35
N GLU A 428 3.50 -10.29 29.50
CA GLU A 428 2.81 -11.47 30.01
C GLU A 428 1.82 -11.06 31.09
N GLU A 429 0.68 -11.73 31.10
CA GLU A 429 -0.39 -11.63 32.08
C GLU A 429 -0.83 -13.04 32.48
N GLU A 430 -1.67 -13.13 33.52
CA GLU A 430 -2.24 -14.41 33.96
C GLU A 430 -1.17 -15.50 34.23
N GLY A 431 -0.01 -15.10 34.78
CA GLY A 431 1.10 -16.01 35.07
C GLY A 431 1.75 -16.63 33.83
N GLY A 432 1.73 -15.93 32.69
CA GLY A 432 2.30 -16.40 31.42
C GLY A 432 1.31 -17.10 30.50
N LEU A 433 0.06 -17.31 30.95
CA LEU A 433 -1.01 -17.91 30.13
C LEU A 433 -1.69 -16.90 29.22
N ARG A 434 -1.48 -15.60 29.41
CA ARG A 434 -1.94 -14.55 28.49
C ARG A 434 -0.77 -13.67 28.06
N LEU A 435 -0.66 -13.42 26.76
CA LEU A 435 0.34 -12.56 26.16
C LEU A 435 -0.35 -11.38 25.48
N LEU A 436 0.18 -10.19 25.69
CA LEU A 436 -0.04 -9.06 24.79
C LEU A 436 1.15 -9.01 23.84
N ALA A 437 0.88 -9.07 22.54
CA ALA A 437 1.91 -9.20 21.53
C ALA A 437 1.61 -8.35 20.30
N ARG A 438 2.67 -7.87 19.66
CA ARG A 438 2.58 -7.33 18.31
C ARG A 438 2.64 -8.47 17.31
N TYR A 439 1.55 -8.67 16.60
CA TYR A 439 1.43 -9.65 15.53
C TYR A 439 1.60 -8.96 14.19
N ARG A 440 2.48 -9.48 13.34
CA ARG A 440 2.67 -8.97 11.99
C ARG A 440 2.48 -10.08 10.98
N ASN A 441 1.71 -9.84 9.93
CA ASN A 441 1.70 -10.73 8.77
C ASN A 441 1.61 -9.94 7.45
N ASP A 442 1.79 -10.64 6.34
CA ASP A 442 1.84 -10.07 4.99
C ASP A 442 0.46 -9.67 4.44
N VAL A 443 -0.61 -10.13 5.08
CA VAL A 443 -2.00 -9.89 4.65
C VAL A 443 -2.58 -8.65 5.32
N TRP A 444 -2.32 -8.47 6.62
CA TRP A 444 -2.95 -7.47 7.47
C TRP A 444 -1.98 -6.44 8.04
N GLY A 445 -0.67 -6.63 7.85
CA GLY A 445 0.35 -5.73 8.40
C GLY A 445 0.60 -5.97 9.89
N ASP A 446 0.98 -4.90 10.59
CA ASP A 446 1.31 -4.92 12.02
C ASP A 446 0.06 -4.62 12.87
N MET A 447 -0.27 -5.51 13.82
CA MET A 447 -1.45 -5.43 14.68
C MET A 447 -1.07 -5.68 16.14
N SER A 448 -1.79 -5.07 17.06
CA SER A 448 -1.77 -5.44 18.48
C SER A 448 -2.73 -6.62 18.69
N THR A 449 -2.25 -7.69 19.31
CA THR A 449 -3.03 -8.91 19.55
C THR A 449 -2.87 -9.38 20.98
N PHE A 450 -3.91 -10.04 21.49
CA PHE A 450 -3.78 -10.84 22.70
C PHE A 450 -3.76 -12.31 22.31
N TRP A 451 -3.05 -13.11 23.09
CA TRP A 451 -3.01 -14.56 22.98
C TRP A 451 -3.23 -15.14 24.37
N ARG A 452 -4.29 -15.92 24.57
CA ARG A 452 -4.54 -16.64 25.82
C ARG A 452 -4.46 -18.14 25.56
N PHE A 453 -3.87 -18.86 26.51
CA PHE A 453 -3.60 -20.28 26.41
C PHE A 453 -4.25 -21.04 27.56
N GLN A 454 -4.70 -22.26 27.28
CA GLN A 454 -4.95 -23.27 28.32
C GLN A 454 -4.04 -24.46 28.07
N LEU A 455 -3.50 -25.01 29.15
CA LEU A 455 -2.59 -26.15 29.11
C LEU A 455 -3.28 -27.41 29.63
N THR A 456 -2.87 -28.55 29.09
CA THR A 456 -3.23 -29.88 29.60
C THR A 456 -1.95 -30.71 29.63
N GLY A 457 -1.43 -30.93 30.84
CA GLY A 457 -0.08 -31.46 31.01
C GLY A 457 0.98 -30.45 30.55
N ASP A 458 1.87 -30.88 29.68
CA ASP A 458 2.96 -30.12 29.09
C ASP A 458 2.60 -29.45 27.75
N LYS A 459 1.35 -29.59 27.28
CA LYS A 459 0.91 -29.12 25.97
C LYS A 459 -0.24 -28.12 26.05
N ILE A 460 -0.39 -27.33 24.98
CA ILE A 460 -1.47 -26.35 24.82
C ILE A 460 -2.71 -27.03 24.27
N SER A 461 -3.83 -26.95 25.00
CA SER A 461 -5.14 -27.50 24.59
C SER A 461 -6.11 -26.46 24.07
N ARG A 462 -5.87 -25.17 24.34
CA ARG A 462 -6.68 -24.08 23.79
C ARG A 462 -5.88 -22.83 23.52
N ILE A 463 -6.14 -22.20 22.39
CA ILE A 463 -5.62 -20.89 21.99
C ILE A 463 -6.81 -19.96 21.76
N GLU A 464 -6.83 -18.83 22.47
CA GLU A 464 -7.67 -17.70 22.14
C GLU A 464 -6.78 -16.58 21.63
N THR A 465 -7.08 -16.06 20.45
CA THR A 465 -6.37 -14.91 19.89
C THR A 465 -7.39 -13.88 19.40
N GLY A 466 -6.96 -12.64 19.30
CA GLY A 466 -7.78 -11.57 18.75
C GLY A 466 -7.04 -10.25 18.81
N GLN A 467 -7.67 -9.21 18.27
CA GLN A 467 -7.16 -7.86 18.38
C GLN A 467 -7.18 -7.41 19.85
N ALA A 468 -6.05 -6.88 20.34
CA ALA A 468 -5.89 -6.40 21.72
C ALA A 468 -6.22 -4.92 21.86
#